data_AF-A9CFY4-F1
#
_entry.id   AF-A9CFY4-F1
#
_cell.length_a   1.000
_cell.length_b   1.000
_cell.length_c   1.000
_cell.angle_alpha   90.00
_cell.angle_beta   90.00
_cell.angle_gamma   90.00
#
_symmetry.space_group_name_H-M   'P 1'
#
loop_
_entity.id
_entity.type
_entity.pdbx_description
1 polymer ?
#
loop_
_entity_poly.entity_id
_entity_poly.type
_entity_poly.pdbx_seq_one_letter_code
_entity_poly.pdbx_strand_id
1 'polypeptide(L)'
;MIYDISDVQIEKLLIAAARAGEALARLDERISRSPMKQGFIERQDFTDAISSMWVDGELVHMEDLVLHDAHMDVRAPSHEMTAAHRILRSRRLIFSNAAGWAFTAPGLARLRGKIAPAGAETVAPPRETLDRSPEEDNDAVKDTALDGAFSELDALLARSSATLDAITTGNALPTIRREESHDIINEPDWDEDERLKEWWDVHARTQELPAILRTAVLLDAWNIIEVLQRSPWLGRLLAAAFLREGTVTPDHLPALSIGLRAVPRERRHARNQTQRLSALLDCFYEAAQASLKEHDRLSHARERMMRKLTGRRSSSRLPELVELVVSRPVVSAAMIVKELGTTPQGAIGLAKQLELREVTGRGRFRAWGML
;
A
#
# COMPACT_ATOMS: atom_id res chain seq x y z
N MET A 1 -21.01 -24.32 0.88
CA MET A 1 -19.59 -23.92 1.00
C MET A 1 -19.02 -23.82 -0.39
N ILE A 2 -18.75 -22.60 -0.81
CA ILE A 2 -18.18 -22.19 -2.09
C ILE A 2 -16.75 -22.74 -2.24
N TYR A 3 -16.00 -22.85 -1.14
CA TYR A 3 -14.61 -23.33 -1.14
C TYR A 3 -14.41 -24.63 -0.35
N ASP A 4 -14.13 -25.73 -1.06
CA ASP A 4 -13.74 -27.01 -0.48
C ASP A 4 -12.27 -27.32 -0.78
N ILE A 5 -11.54 -27.87 0.18
CA ILE A 5 -10.13 -28.26 0.06
C ILE A 5 -9.96 -29.78 -0.08
N SER A 6 -11.02 -30.56 0.11
CA SER A 6 -10.97 -32.02 0.18
C SER A 6 -10.42 -32.67 -1.10
N ASP A 7 -10.61 -32.03 -2.25
CA ASP A 7 -10.15 -32.53 -3.56
C ASP A 7 -8.72 -32.09 -3.94
N VAL A 8 -8.03 -31.36 -3.06
CA VAL A 8 -6.66 -30.89 -3.33
C VAL A 8 -5.65 -32.00 -3.16
N GLN A 9 -4.87 -32.24 -4.22
CA GLN A 9 -3.78 -33.22 -4.20
C GLN A 9 -2.54 -32.58 -3.59
N ILE A 10 -2.48 -32.54 -2.26
CA ILE A 10 -1.44 -31.84 -1.49
C ILE A 10 -0.04 -32.34 -1.86
N GLU A 11 0.13 -33.63 -2.16
CA GLU A 11 1.45 -34.20 -2.50
C GLU A 11 2.05 -33.55 -3.75
N LYS A 12 1.20 -33.11 -4.69
CA LYS A 12 1.64 -32.42 -5.92
C LYS A 12 2.11 -30.99 -5.68
N LEU A 13 1.79 -30.41 -4.52
CA LEU A 13 2.12 -29.03 -4.17
C LEU A 13 3.43 -28.93 -3.35
N LEU A 14 3.90 -30.03 -2.77
CA LEU A 14 5.02 -30.02 -1.81
C LEU A 14 6.30 -29.43 -2.39
N ILE A 15 6.66 -29.78 -3.63
CA ILE A 15 7.89 -29.26 -4.27
C ILE A 15 7.77 -27.75 -4.52
N ALA A 16 6.63 -27.29 -5.03
CA ALA A 16 6.40 -25.86 -5.28
C ALA A 16 6.39 -25.06 -3.96
N ALA A 17 5.76 -25.60 -2.92
CA ALA A 17 5.72 -24.99 -1.59
C ALA A 17 7.12 -24.90 -0.96
N ALA A 18 7.92 -25.97 -1.04
CA ALA A 18 9.29 -25.95 -0.53
C ALA A 18 10.14 -24.89 -1.25
N ARG A 19 10.07 -24.82 -2.59
CA ARG A 19 10.81 -23.83 -3.38
C ARG A 19 10.40 -22.39 -3.06
N ALA A 20 9.09 -22.14 -2.94
CA ALA A 20 8.58 -20.82 -2.58
C ALA A 20 8.99 -20.41 -1.16
N GLY A 21 8.87 -21.34 -0.19
CA GLY A 21 9.28 -21.11 1.19
C GLY A 21 10.77 -20.83 1.33
N GLU A 22 11.63 -21.61 0.67
CA GLU A 22 13.07 -21.39 0.64
C GLU A 22 13.42 -20.01 0.05
N ALA A 23 12.79 -19.61 -1.06
CA ALA A 23 13.06 -18.33 -1.70
C ALA A 23 12.63 -17.15 -0.83
N LEU A 24 11.47 -17.22 -0.19
CA LEU A 24 10.96 -16.18 0.72
C LEU A 24 11.82 -16.07 1.98
N ALA A 25 12.20 -17.19 2.60
CA ALA A 25 13.08 -17.19 3.76
C ALA A 25 14.47 -16.62 3.44
N ARG A 26 15.04 -16.96 2.27
CA ARG A 26 16.30 -16.38 1.79
C ARG A 26 16.20 -14.87 1.59
N LEU A 27 15.09 -14.39 1.03
CA LEU A 27 14.83 -12.97 0.85
C LEU A 27 14.76 -12.27 2.21
N ASP A 28 14.00 -12.82 3.15
CA ASP A 28 13.83 -12.24 4.48
C ASP A 28 15.17 -12.11 5.22
N GLU A 29 15.97 -13.17 5.24
CA GLU A 29 17.30 -13.18 5.84
C GLU A 29 18.25 -12.16 5.19
N ARG A 30 18.15 -11.94 3.88
CA ARG A 30 18.94 -10.92 3.18
C ARG A 30 18.49 -9.51 3.53
N ILE A 31 17.19 -9.27 3.65
CA ILE A 31 16.63 -7.98 4.01
C ILE A 31 16.96 -7.65 5.47
N SER A 32 16.81 -8.60 6.39
CA SER A 32 17.01 -8.41 7.83
C SER A 32 18.43 -7.92 8.15
N ARG A 33 19.44 -8.41 7.42
CA ARG A 33 20.86 -8.05 7.61
C ARG A 33 21.34 -6.89 6.74
N SER A 34 20.53 -6.41 5.80
CA SER A 34 20.99 -5.42 4.83
C SER A 34 20.87 -3.99 5.34
N PRO A 35 21.89 -3.13 5.12
CA PRO A 35 21.76 -1.70 5.35
C PRO A 35 20.68 -1.06 4.46
N MET A 36 20.28 -1.72 3.38
CA MET A 36 19.25 -1.26 2.44
C MET A 36 17.83 -1.63 2.84
N LYS A 37 17.63 -2.28 4.01
CA LYS A 37 16.32 -2.77 4.46
C LYS A 37 15.20 -1.74 4.29
N GLN A 38 15.39 -0.54 4.82
CA GLN A 38 14.35 0.49 4.80
C GLN A 38 14.01 0.96 3.38
N GLY A 39 15.04 1.22 2.56
CA GLY A 39 14.83 1.65 1.18
C GLY A 39 14.24 0.56 0.29
N PHE A 40 14.60 -0.70 0.56
CA PHE A 40 14.00 -1.85 -0.09
C PHE A 40 12.50 -1.96 0.26
N ILE A 41 12.14 -1.91 1.55
CA ILE A 41 10.74 -2.03 1.99
C ILE A 41 9.89 -0.90 1.39
N GLU A 42 10.35 0.34 1.46
CA GLU A 42 9.64 1.49 0.89
C GLU A 42 9.38 1.31 -0.62
N ARG A 43 10.40 0.91 -1.40
CA ARG A 43 10.26 0.64 -2.83
C ARG A 43 9.37 -0.54 -3.13
N GLN A 44 9.45 -1.58 -2.30
CA GLN A 44 8.65 -2.78 -2.42
C GLN A 44 7.16 -2.47 -2.21
N ASP A 45 6.83 -1.58 -1.26
CA ASP A 45 5.44 -1.16 -1.02
C ASP A 45 4.80 -0.48 -2.23
N PHE A 46 5.51 0.46 -2.87
CA PHE A 46 5.04 1.07 -4.12
C PHE A 46 4.90 0.05 -5.25
N THR A 47 5.90 -0.83 -5.40
CA THR A 47 5.93 -1.82 -6.49
C THR A 47 4.83 -2.87 -6.33
N ASP A 48 4.55 -3.31 -5.10
CA ASP A 48 3.45 -4.24 -4.81
C ASP A 48 2.10 -3.59 -5.07
N ALA A 49 1.90 -2.33 -4.67
CA ALA A 49 0.66 -1.59 -4.93
C ALA A 49 0.38 -1.48 -6.44
N ILE A 50 1.37 -1.07 -7.23
CA ILE A 50 1.23 -0.97 -8.70
C ILE A 50 1.03 -2.34 -9.33
N SER A 51 1.73 -3.36 -8.85
CA SER A 51 1.56 -4.73 -9.35
C SER A 51 0.18 -5.28 -9.01
N SER A 52 -0.38 -4.92 -7.85
CA SER A 52 -1.75 -5.29 -7.47
C SER A 52 -2.76 -4.64 -8.41
N MET A 53 -2.62 -3.34 -8.71
CA MET A 53 -3.47 -2.67 -9.72
C MET A 53 -3.39 -3.38 -11.07
N TRP A 54 -2.17 -3.73 -11.51
CA TRP A 54 -1.97 -4.46 -12.77
C TRP A 54 -2.69 -5.80 -12.81
N VAL A 55 -2.68 -6.55 -11.69
CA VAL A 55 -3.40 -7.84 -11.60
C VAL A 55 -4.92 -7.64 -11.70
N ASP A 56 -5.42 -6.50 -11.25
CA ASP A 56 -6.83 -6.08 -11.40
C ASP A 56 -7.14 -5.50 -12.79
N GLY A 57 -6.15 -5.39 -13.69
CA GLY A 57 -6.30 -4.85 -15.04
C GLY A 57 -6.09 -3.34 -15.15
N GLU A 58 -5.68 -2.69 -14.08
CA GLU A 58 -5.51 -1.24 -13.99
C GLU A 58 -4.03 -0.82 -14.11
N LEU A 59 -3.79 0.36 -14.67
CA LEU A 59 -2.44 0.89 -14.87
C LEU A 59 -2.20 2.14 -14.04
N VAL A 60 -1.17 2.09 -13.20
CA VAL A 60 -0.72 3.23 -12.38
C VAL A 60 0.79 3.41 -12.56
N HIS A 61 1.20 4.64 -12.84
CA HIS A 61 2.61 4.99 -12.99
C HIS A 61 3.29 5.17 -11.64
N MET A 62 4.55 4.74 -11.54
CA MET A 62 5.34 4.79 -10.30
C MET A 62 5.53 6.23 -9.82
N GLU A 63 5.93 7.11 -10.74
CA GLU A 63 6.15 8.53 -10.48
C GLU A 63 4.89 9.21 -9.94
N ASP A 64 3.73 8.90 -10.49
CA ASP A 64 2.47 9.54 -10.10
C ASP A 64 2.04 9.09 -8.70
N LEU A 65 2.15 7.78 -8.39
CA LEU A 65 1.85 7.26 -7.05
C LEU A 65 2.78 7.82 -5.97
N VAL A 66 4.07 7.96 -6.30
CA VAL A 66 5.08 8.52 -5.38
C VAL A 66 4.85 10.02 -5.15
N LEU A 67 4.51 10.77 -6.19
CA LEU A 67 4.19 12.19 -6.07
C LEU A 67 2.90 12.41 -5.28
N HIS A 68 1.87 11.59 -5.51
CA HIS A 68 0.61 11.63 -4.77
C HIS A 68 0.82 11.30 -3.28
N ASP A 69 1.61 10.26 -2.97
CA ASP A 69 1.96 9.89 -1.59
C ASP A 69 2.70 11.03 -0.86
N ALA A 70 3.49 11.82 -1.58
CA ALA A 70 4.19 12.98 -1.05
C ALA A 70 3.39 14.29 -1.08
N HIS A 71 2.13 14.26 -1.52
CA HIS A 71 1.27 15.45 -1.72
C HIS A 71 1.90 16.49 -2.65
N MET A 72 2.58 16.00 -3.70
CA MET A 72 3.24 16.78 -4.74
C MET A 72 2.62 16.55 -6.12
N ASP A 73 1.44 15.94 -6.17
CA ASP A 73 0.62 15.84 -7.36
C ASP A 73 0.00 17.20 -7.71
N VAL A 74 -0.02 17.50 -9.00
CA VAL A 74 -0.55 18.77 -9.54
C VAL A 74 -2.00 18.61 -10.00
N ARG A 75 -2.47 17.38 -10.15
CA ARG A 75 -3.78 17.04 -10.70
C ARG A 75 -4.60 16.33 -9.64
N ALA A 76 -5.92 16.50 -9.71
CA ALA A 76 -6.84 15.70 -8.92
C ALA A 76 -6.58 14.19 -9.16
N PRO A 77 -6.54 13.36 -8.11
CA PRO A 77 -6.24 11.94 -8.25
C PRO A 77 -7.36 11.23 -9.01
N SER A 78 -7.00 10.33 -9.92
CA SER A 78 -7.96 9.42 -10.56
C SER A 78 -8.46 8.36 -9.57
N HIS A 79 -9.47 7.60 -9.98
CA HIS A 79 -9.97 6.48 -9.19
C HIS A 79 -8.88 5.41 -8.99
N GLU A 80 -8.13 5.09 -10.03
CA GLU A 80 -7.03 4.11 -10.01
C GLU A 80 -5.90 4.59 -9.10
N MET A 81 -5.58 5.88 -9.11
CA MET A 81 -4.60 6.48 -8.22
C MET A 81 -5.04 6.36 -6.75
N THR A 82 -6.31 6.67 -6.49
CA THR A 82 -6.89 6.57 -5.14
C THR A 82 -6.88 5.13 -4.65
N ALA A 83 -7.21 4.17 -5.51
CA ALA A 83 -7.16 2.73 -5.19
C ALA A 83 -5.72 2.24 -4.93
N ALA A 84 -4.76 2.60 -5.78
CA ALA A 84 -3.35 2.26 -5.59
C ALA A 84 -2.79 2.83 -4.29
N HIS A 85 -3.12 4.09 -3.97
CA HIS A 85 -2.72 4.73 -2.72
C HIS A 85 -3.38 4.07 -1.50
N ARG A 86 -4.62 3.58 -1.61
CA ARG A 86 -5.25 2.75 -0.56
C ARG A 86 -4.49 1.45 -0.32
N ILE A 87 -4.06 0.75 -1.38
CA ILE A 87 -3.25 -0.47 -1.25
C ILE A 87 -1.93 -0.15 -0.53
N LEU A 88 -1.23 0.91 -0.97
CA LEU A 88 0.02 1.37 -0.38
C LEU A 88 -0.12 1.66 1.12
N ARG A 89 -1.14 2.45 1.51
CA ARG A 89 -1.38 2.79 2.92
C ARG A 89 -1.78 1.57 3.75
N SER A 90 -2.63 0.69 3.22
CA SER A 90 -3.02 -0.55 3.91
C SER A 90 -1.83 -1.45 4.15
N ARG A 91 -0.92 -1.56 3.19
CA ARG A 91 0.30 -2.35 3.30
C ARG A 91 1.25 -1.81 4.38
N ARG A 92 1.52 -0.50 4.37
CA ARG A 92 2.31 0.17 5.41
C ARG A 92 1.67 0.03 6.79
N LEU A 93 0.34 0.13 6.86
CA LEU A 93 -0.43 -0.05 8.10
C LEU A 93 -0.30 -1.47 8.66
N ILE A 94 -0.36 -2.50 7.81
CA ILE A 94 -0.15 -3.89 8.25
C ILE A 94 1.26 -4.05 8.82
N PHE A 95 2.27 -3.53 8.13
CA PHE A 95 3.67 -3.70 8.55
C PHE A 95 4.02 -2.92 9.83
N SER A 96 3.44 -1.73 10.02
CA SER A 96 3.67 -0.90 11.21
C SER A 96 3.03 -1.46 12.50
N ASN A 97 2.13 -2.43 12.37
CA ASN A 97 1.52 -3.14 13.50
C ASN A 97 2.18 -4.51 13.74
N ALA A 98 1.80 -5.16 14.84
CA ALA A 98 2.23 -6.54 15.16
C ALA A 98 1.83 -7.52 14.04
N ALA A 99 2.58 -8.62 13.90
CA ALA A 99 2.44 -9.56 12.76
C ALA A 99 1.01 -10.08 12.54
N GLY A 100 0.29 -10.44 13.61
CA GLY A 100 -1.09 -10.93 13.54
C GLY A 100 -2.18 -9.84 13.53
N TRP A 101 -1.82 -8.54 13.54
CA TRP A 101 -2.78 -7.45 13.68
C TRP A 101 -3.87 -7.46 12.59
N ALA A 102 -3.50 -7.78 11.34
CA ALA A 102 -4.43 -7.81 10.20
C ALA A 102 -5.55 -8.85 10.35
N PHE A 103 -5.34 -9.86 11.20
CA PHE A 103 -6.26 -10.97 11.48
C PHE A 103 -7.10 -10.73 12.74
N THR A 104 -6.85 -9.63 13.46
CA THR A 104 -7.73 -9.20 14.57
C THR A 104 -9.01 -8.56 14.01
N ALA A 105 -10.11 -8.67 14.76
CA ALA A 105 -11.36 -7.98 14.41
C ALA A 105 -11.19 -6.47 14.12
N PRO A 106 -10.50 -5.67 14.97
CA PRO A 106 -10.29 -4.26 14.68
C PRO A 106 -9.36 -4.01 13.48
N GLY A 107 -8.31 -4.82 13.31
CA GLY A 107 -7.40 -4.68 12.17
C GLY A 107 -8.09 -4.94 10.84
N LEU A 108 -8.84 -6.04 10.76
CA LEU A 108 -9.59 -6.40 9.56
C LEU A 108 -10.70 -5.40 9.25
N ALA A 109 -11.44 -4.91 10.25
CA ALA A 109 -12.46 -3.88 10.06
C ALA A 109 -11.86 -2.56 9.55
N ARG A 110 -10.67 -2.17 10.03
CA ARG A 110 -9.94 -1.00 9.53
C ARG A 110 -9.48 -1.17 8.08
N LEU A 111 -8.94 -2.34 7.72
CA LEU A 111 -8.48 -2.63 6.36
C LEU A 111 -9.64 -2.69 5.33
N ARG A 112 -10.82 -3.14 5.77
CA ARG A 112 -12.07 -3.11 4.99
C ARG A 112 -12.66 -1.69 4.83
N GLY A 113 -12.12 -0.70 5.53
CA GLY A 113 -12.64 0.67 5.53
C GLY A 113 -13.91 0.86 6.36
N LYS A 114 -14.26 -0.09 7.24
CA LYS A 114 -15.41 0.04 8.16
C LYS A 114 -15.09 0.94 9.37
N ILE A 115 -13.82 1.22 9.63
CA ILE A 115 -13.33 2.10 10.71
C ILE A 115 -12.52 3.24 10.10
N ALA A 116 -12.89 4.48 10.40
CA ALA A 116 -12.11 5.65 9.97
C ALA A 116 -10.71 5.65 10.63
N PRO A 117 -9.67 6.15 9.95
CA PRO A 117 -8.39 6.40 10.60
C PRO A 117 -8.62 7.34 11.79
N ALA A 118 -8.12 6.99 12.98
CA ALA A 118 -8.00 7.95 14.07
C ALA A 118 -7.16 9.14 13.56
N GLY A 119 -7.76 10.32 13.45
CA GLY A 119 -7.13 11.54 12.91
C GLY A 119 -7.41 11.86 11.44
N ALA A 120 -8.28 11.12 10.73
CA ALA A 120 -8.78 11.57 9.42
C ALA A 120 -9.94 12.56 9.59
N GLU A 121 -9.61 13.79 9.98
CA GLU A 121 -10.48 14.92 9.67
C GLU A 121 -10.55 15.02 8.14
N THR A 122 -11.72 14.79 7.58
CA THR A 122 -12.02 15.10 6.20
C THR A 122 -11.85 16.61 6.02
N VAL A 123 -10.68 17.04 5.54
CA VAL A 123 -10.52 18.36 4.95
C VAL A 123 -11.30 18.32 3.64
N ALA A 124 -12.61 18.59 3.73
CA ALA A 124 -13.37 18.98 2.56
C ALA A 124 -12.72 20.27 2.02
N PRO A 125 -12.47 20.39 0.71
CA PRO A 125 -12.02 21.66 0.16
C PRO A 125 -13.09 22.72 0.48
N PRO A 126 -12.69 23.93 0.94
CA PRO A 126 -13.64 25.02 1.12
C PRO A 126 -14.44 25.19 -0.18
N ARG A 127 -15.78 25.14 -0.08
CA ARG A 127 -16.63 25.57 -1.18
C ARG A 127 -16.29 27.04 -1.43
N GLU A 128 -15.64 27.33 -2.55
CA GLU A 128 -15.54 28.68 -3.08
C GLU A 128 -16.97 29.16 -3.36
N THR A 129 -17.52 29.96 -2.46
CA THR A 129 -18.71 30.76 -2.74
C THR A 129 -18.28 31.81 -3.75
N LEU A 130 -18.60 31.57 -5.01
CA LEU A 130 -18.50 32.53 -6.11
C LEU A 130 -19.12 33.86 -5.67
N ASP A 131 -18.25 34.86 -5.58
CA ASP A 131 -18.55 36.26 -5.39
C ASP A 131 -19.52 36.72 -6.48
N ARG A 132 -20.71 37.14 -6.06
CA ARG A 132 -21.68 37.81 -6.92
C ARG A 132 -22.12 39.06 -6.19
N SER A 133 -21.45 40.16 -6.50
CA SER A 133 -21.88 41.50 -6.13
C SER A 133 -23.30 41.74 -6.69
N PRO A 134 -24.15 42.42 -5.91
CA PRO A 134 -24.58 43.72 -6.37
C PRO A 134 -24.53 44.78 -5.26
N GLU A 135 -24.04 45.95 -5.69
CA GLU A 135 -24.33 47.32 -5.30
C GLU A 135 -25.12 47.64 -4.00
N GLU A 136 -24.56 48.65 -3.32
CA GLU A 136 -25.18 49.71 -2.51
C GLU A 136 -25.57 49.48 -1.04
N ASP A 137 -24.81 50.20 -0.21
CA ASP A 137 -25.14 50.96 1.00
C ASP A 137 -25.40 50.31 2.37
N ASN A 138 -24.73 50.97 3.33
CA ASN A 138 -24.99 51.17 4.75
C ASN A 138 -24.28 50.34 5.84
N ASP A 139 -23.80 51.13 6.79
CA ASP A 139 -23.07 50.80 8.01
C ASP A 139 -23.83 49.87 8.99
N ALA A 140 -23.02 49.26 9.87
CA ALA A 140 -23.31 48.78 11.22
C ALA A 140 -23.54 47.25 11.43
N VAL A 141 -22.58 46.68 12.16
CA VAL A 141 -22.61 45.47 13.02
C VAL A 141 -22.72 44.12 12.34
N LYS A 142 -21.69 43.28 12.49
CA LYS A 142 -21.84 41.83 12.73
C LYS A 142 -20.63 41.23 13.46
N ASP A 143 -20.63 41.39 14.79
CA ASP A 143 -19.92 40.47 15.72
C ASP A 143 -20.44 39.03 15.60
N THR A 144 -21.61 38.82 14.96
CA THR A 144 -22.27 37.50 14.84
C THR A 144 -21.57 36.52 13.89
N ALA A 145 -20.63 36.98 13.04
CA ALA A 145 -19.93 36.10 12.10
C ALA A 145 -18.81 35.29 12.76
N LEU A 146 -18.20 35.83 13.82
CA LEU A 146 -17.18 35.14 14.62
C LEU A 146 -17.83 34.13 15.59
N ASP A 147 -18.96 34.49 16.19
CA ASP A 147 -19.69 33.60 17.13
C ASP A 147 -20.18 32.30 16.48
N GLY A 148 -20.57 32.35 15.20
CA GLY A 148 -20.94 31.15 14.44
C GLY A 148 -19.75 30.20 14.23
N ALA A 149 -18.58 30.75 13.90
CA ALA A 149 -17.36 29.98 13.69
C ALA A 149 -16.85 29.31 14.98
N PHE A 150 -16.93 30.00 16.13
CA PHE A 150 -16.58 29.41 17.43
C PHE A 150 -17.57 28.34 17.88
N SER A 151 -18.87 28.55 17.65
CA SER A 151 -19.90 27.55 17.96
C SER A 151 -19.74 26.27 17.13
N GLU A 152 -19.34 26.39 15.86
CA GLU A 152 -19.03 25.24 15.01
C GLU A 152 -17.78 24.49 15.48
N LEU A 153 -16.76 25.24 15.92
CA LEU A 153 -15.53 24.70 16.50
C LEU A 153 -15.80 23.95 17.82
N ASP A 154 -16.61 24.52 18.70
CA ASP A 154 -17.01 23.89 19.96
C ASP A 154 -17.86 22.64 19.73
N ALA A 155 -18.76 22.68 18.75
CA ALA A 155 -19.54 21.50 18.36
C ALA A 155 -18.64 20.39 17.78
N LEU A 156 -17.58 20.76 17.06
CA LEU A 156 -16.60 19.82 16.52
C LEU A 156 -15.72 19.23 17.64
N LEU A 157 -15.25 20.05 18.57
CA LEU A 157 -14.51 19.61 19.76
C LEU A 157 -15.35 18.70 20.65
N ALA A 158 -16.63 19.02 20.85
CA ALA A 158 -17.56 18.17 21.61
C ALA A 158 -17.76 16.80 20.95
N ARG A 159 -17.88 16.74 19.62
CA ARG A 159 -17.94 15.47 18.88
C ARG A 159 -16.62 14.69 18.95
N SER A 160 -15.47 15.37 18.90
CA SER A 160 -14.16 14.75 19.01
C SER A 160 -13.93 14.18 20.42
N SER A 161 -14.29 14.92 21.47
CA SER A 161 -14.22 14.43 22.85
C SER A 161 -15.15 13.24 23.08
N ALA A 162 -16.39 13.29 22.58
CA ALA A 162 -17.33 12.19 22.70
C ALA A 162 -16.88 10.91 21.96
N THR A 163 -16.19 11.06 20.83
CA THR A 163 -15.61 9.90 20.12
C THR A 163 -14.40 9.32 20.84
N LEU A 164 -13.56 10.15 21.47
CA LEU A 164 -12.47 9.68 22.33
C LEU A 164 -12.99 8.98 23.59
N ASP A 165 -14.06 9.50 24.21
CA ASP A 165 -14.72 8.86 25.35
C ASP A 165 -15.36 7.51 24.98
N ALA A 166 -15.92 7.38 23.77
CA ALA A 166 -16.41 6.10 23.27
C ALA A 166 -15.30 5.06 23.07
N ILE A 167 -14.10 5.51 22.63
CA ILE A 167 -12.91 4.66 22.46
C ILE A 167 -12.36 4.20 23.82
N THR A 168 -12.32 5.07 24.83
CA THR A 168 -11.84 4.72 26.17
C THR A 168 -12.82 3.83 26.95
N THR A 169 -14.12 3.96 26.69
CA THR A 169 -15.19 3.20 27.37
C THR A 169 -15.50 1.86 26.68
N GLY A 170 -14.88 1.56 25.52
CA GLY A 170 -15.03 0.28 24.82
C GLY A 170 -16.37 0.08 24.08
N ASN A 171 -17.12 1.16 23.84
CA ASN A 171 -18.35 1.10 23.05
C ASN A 171 -18.02 1.11 21.54
N ALA A 172 -18.76 0.30 20.78
CA ALA A 172 -18.56 0.16 19.34
C ALA A 172 -18.72 1.51 18.61
N LEU A 173 -17.68 1.90 17.86
CA LEU A 173 -17.67 3.11 17.02
C LEU A 173 -18.81 3.06 15.98
N PRO A 174 -19.44 4.20 15.65
CA PRO A 174 -20.42 4.25 14.57
C PRO A 174 -19.77 3.86 13.25
N THR A 175 -20.32 2.85 12.60
CA THR A 175 -19.88 2.34 11.30
C THR A 175 -20.08 3.43 10.24
N ILE A 176 -19.00 3.99 9.70
CA ILE A 176 -19.12 4.87 8.53
C ILE A 176 -19.31 3.97 7.30
N ARG A 177 -20.57 3.63 6.99
CA ARG A 177 -20.92 3.16 5.64
C ARG A 177 -20.80 4.36 4.72
N ARG A 178 -19.69 4.46 3.99
CA ARG A 178 -19.61 5.37 2.84
C ARG A 178 -20.53 4.79 1.76
N GLU A 179 -21.79 5.21 1.79
CA GLU A 179 -22.80 4.91 0.77
C GLU A 179 -22.42 5.60 -0.54
N GLU A 180 -21.45 5.03 -1.24
CA GLU A 180 -21.34 5.16 -2.69
C GLU A 180 -21.94 3.88 -3.31
N SER A 181 -23.17 3.55 -2.89
CA SER A 181 -23.93 2.38 -3.33
C SER A 181 -24.63 2.72 -4.64
N HIS A 182 -24.03 2.34 -5.77
CA HIS A 182 -24.74 2.31 -7.04
C HIS A 182 -25.41 0.94 -7.15
N ASP A 183 -26.74 0.88 -6.94
CA ASP A 183 -27.57 -0.34 -6.96
C ASP A 183 -27.51 -1.14 -8.28
N ILE A 184 -26.95 -0.55 -9.34
CA ILE A 184 -26.83 -1.20 -10.65
C ILE A 184 -25.63 -2.17 -10.72
N ILE A 185 -24.65 -2.03 -9.81
CA ILE A 185 -23.38 -2.76 -9.86
C ILE A 185 -23.33 -3.92 -8.85
N ASN A 186 -24.11 -3.85 -7.76
CA ASN A 186 -24.04 -4.83 -6.69
C ASN A 186 -25.07 -5.96 -6.91
N GLU A 187 -24.65 -7.21 -6.75
CA GLU A 187 -25.57 -8.35 -6.69
C GLU A 187 -26.45 -8.22 -5.43
N PRO A 188 -27.80 -8.24 -5.55
CA PRO A 188 -28.72 -8.00 -4.43
C PRO A 188 -28.54 -8.95 -3.24
N ASP A 189 -28.07 -10.17 -3.50
CA ASP A 189 -27.93 -11.25 -2.51
C ASP A 189 -26.48 -11.41 -1.98
N TRP A 190 -25.58 -10.48 -2.29
CA TRP A 190 -24.19 -10.56 -1.81
C TRP A 190 -24.05 -10.03 -0.38
N ASP A 191 -23.71 -10.92 0.56
CA ASP A 191 -23.42 -10.58 1.96
C ASP A 191 -21.92 -10.69 2.28
N GLU A 192 -21.27 -9.54 2.47
CA GLU A 192 -19.85 -9.43 2.82
C GLU A 192 -19.47 -10.19 4.09
N ASP A 193 -20.32 -10.14 5.12
CA ASP A 193 -20.03 -10.71 6.43
C ASP A 193 -20.24 -12.24 6.42
N GLU A 194 -21.19 -12.76 5.64
CA GLU A 194 -21.33 -14.20 5.38
C GLU A 194 -20.12 -14.75 4.62
N ARG A 195 -19.71 -14.09 3.52
CA ARG A 195 -18.54 -14.50 2.73
C ARG A 195 -17.25 -14.44 3.54
N LEU A 196 -17.10 -13.42 4.38
CA LEU A 196 -15.95 -13.31 5.27
C LEU A 196 -15.94 -14.42 6.33
N LYS A 197 -17.11 -14.78 6.88
CA LYS A 197 -17.23 -15.90 7.80
C LYS A 197 -16.81 -17.21 7.13
N GLU A 198 -17.26 -17.46 5.91
CA GLU A 198 -16.84 -18.65 5.15
C GLU A 198 -15.32 -18.69 4.92
N TRP A 199 -14.70 -17.54 4.61
CA TRP A 199 -13.25 -17.46 4.49
C TRP A 199 -12.52 -17.75 5.81
N TRP A 200 -13.06 -17.30 6.95
CA TRP A 200 -12.54 -17.67 8.27
C TRP A 200 -12.70 -19.17 8.57
N ASP A 201 -13.76 -19.82 8.10
CA ASP A 201 -13.92 -21.26 8.23
C ASP A 201 -12.86 -22.03 7.41
N VAL A 202 -12.47 -21.52 6.23
CA VAL A 202 -11.31 -22.05 5.48
C VAL A 202 -10.02 -21.84 6.27
N HIS A 203 -9.84 -20.66 6.87
CA HIS A 203 -8.69 -20.38 7.74
C HIS A 203 -8.59 -21.35 8.92
N ALA A 204 -9.70 -21.66 9.60
CA ALA A 204 -9.72 -22.60 10.72
C ALA A 204 -9.41 -24.04 10.28
N ARG A 205 -9.98 -24.51 9.17
CA ARG A 205 -9.81 -25.89 8.69
C ARG A 205 -8.43 -26.20 8.11
N THR A 206 -7.66 -25.17 7.80
CA THR A 206 -6.32 -25.32 7.18
C THR A 206 -5.18 -25.18 8.18
N GLN A 207 -5.46 -25.10 9.49
CA GLN A 207 -4.45 -24.84 10.52
C GLN A 207 -3.30 -25.84 10.57
N GLU A 208 -3.53 -27.09 10.17
CA GLU A 208 -2.50 -28.15 10.15
C GLU A 208 -1.52 -28.03 8.96
N LEU A 209 -1.85 -27.20 7.95
CA LEU A 209 -1.00 -27.01 6.78
C LEU A 209 0.19 -26.09 7.08
N PRO A 210 1.36 -26.34 6.47
CA PRO A 210 2.48 -25.39 6.51
C PRO A 210 2.06 -23.99 6.05
N ALA A 211 2.62 -22.96 6.68
CA ALA A 211 2.25 -21.56 6.45
C ALA A 211 2.21 -21.19 4.96
N ILE A 212 3.21 -21.61 4.17
CA ILE A 212 3.27 -21.37 2.71
C ILE A 212 2.05 -21.92 1.96
N LEU A 213 1.69 -23.18 2.22
CA LEU A 213 0.54 -23.83 1.56
C LEU A 213 -0.75 -23.18 2.01
N ARG A 214 -0.87 -22.90 3.31
CA ARG A 214 -2.03 -22.23 3.89
C ARG A 214 -2.23 -20.85 3.30
N THR A 215 -1.17 -20.06 3.08
CA THR A 215 -1.24 -18.77 2.37
C THR A 215 -1.82 -18.91 0.96
N ALA A 216 -1.35 -19.90 0.19
CA ALA A 216 -1.85 -20.13 -1.17
C ALA A 216 -3.34 -20.48 -1.16
N VAL A 217 -3.77 -21.34 -0.22
CA VAL A 217 -5.18 -21.69 -0.04
C VAL A 217 -6.02 -20.48 0.36
N LEU A 218 -5.57 -19.68 1.34
CA LEU A 218 -6.30 -18.51 1.81
C LEU A 218 -6.46 -17.45 0.72
N LEU A 219 -5.43 -17.26 -0.12
CA LEU A 219 -5.50 -16.35 -1.26
C LEU A 219 -6.42 -16.88 -2.36
N ASP A 220 -6.36 -18.17 -2.68
CA ASP A 220 -7.27 -18.80 -3.64
C ASP A 220 -8.73 -18.70 -3.16
N ALA A 221 -8.98 -19.05 -1.88
CA ALA A 221 -10.29 -18.96 -1.26
C ALA A 221 -10.85 -17.55 -1.26
N TRP A 222 -10.02 -16.53 -0.94
CA TRP A 222 -10.46 -15.14 -1.01
C TRP A 222 -11.01 -14.74 -2.37
N ASN A 223 -10.35 -15.20 -3.44
CA ASN A 223 -10.76 -14.90 -4.82
C ASN A 223 -11.97 -15.72 -5.28
N ILE A 224 -12.08 -16.99 -4.87
CA ILE A 224 -13.20 -17.87 -5.26
C ILE A 224 -14.48 -17.54 -4.49
N ILE A 225 -14.36 -17.18 -3.21
CA ILE A 225 -15.49 -16.74 -2.37
C ILE A 225 -15.92 -15.31 -2.74
N GLU A 226 -15.02 -14.53 -3.35
CA GLU A 226 -15.22 -13.11 -3.65
C GLU A 226 -15.61 -12.31 -2.39
N VAL A 227 -14.77 -12.42 -1.37
CA VAL A 227 -15.04 -11.88 -0.02
C VAL A 227 -15.32 -10.38 -0.03
N LEU A 228 -14.63 -9.62 -0.90
CA LEU A 228 -14.88 -8.20 -1.13
C LEU A 228 -15.01 -7.91 -2.63
N GLN A 229 -16.15 -7.39 -3.07
CA GLN A 229 -16.35 -7.00 -4.47
C GLN A 229 -15.49 -5.80 -4.89
N ARG A 230 -15.40 -4.78 -4.03
CA ARG A 230 -14.72 -3.50 -4.36
C ARG A 230 -13.24 -3.47 -4.04
N SER A 231 -12.73 -4.47 -3.32
CA SER A 231 -11.34 -4.48 -2.85
C SER A 231 -10.75 -5.90 -2.86
N PRO A 232 -10.75 -6.58 -4.02
CA PRO A 232 -10.18 -7.92 -4.15
C PRO A 232 -8.67 -7.94 -3.82
N TRP A 233 -7.98 -6.82 -4.02
CA TRP A 233 -6.58 -6.61 -3.64
C TRP A 233 -6.30 -6.87 -2.15
N LEU A 234 -7.29 -6.76 -1.25
CA LEU A 234 -7.05 -6.96 0.18
C LEU A 234 -6.62 -8.39 0.49
N GLY A 235 -7.13 -9.39 -0.24
CA GLY A 235 -6.71 -10.79 -0.08
C GLY A 235 -5.22 -11.00 -0.33
N ARG A 236 -4.62 -10.23 -1.25
CA ARG A 236 -3.17 -10.28 -1.55
C ARG A 236 -2.34 -9.73 -0.39
N LEU A 237 -2.81 -8.64 0.23
CA LEU A 237 -2.17 -8.06 1.41
C LEU A 237 -2.32 -8.96 2.64
N LEU A 238 -3.49 -9.57 2.83
CA LEU A 238 -3.71 -10.55 3.91
C LEU A 238 -2.84 -11.80 3.71
N ALA A 239 -2.66 -12.27 2.49
CA ALA A 239 -1.72 -13.35 2.18
C ALA A 239 -0.28 -13.00 2.59
N ALA A 240 0.19 -11.78 2.28
CA ALA A 240 1.50 -11.30 2.72
C ALA A 240 1.58 -11.16 4.26
N ALA A 241 0.51 -10.67 4.89
CA ALA A 241 0.41 -10.57 6.35
C ALA A 241 0.49 -11.95 7.03
N PHE A 242 -0.18 -12.96 6.44
CA PHE A 242 -0.18 -14.32 6.96
C PHE A 242 1.22 -14.95 6.94
N LEU A 243 2.01 -14.69 5.88
CA LEU A 243 3.40 -15.15 5.80
C LEU A 243 4.28 -14.51 6.88
N ARG A 244 4.02 -13.25 7.23
CA ARG A 244 4.70 -12.56 8.33
C ARG A 244 4.28 -13.11 9.69
N GLU A 245 2.99 -13.33 9.92
CA GLU A 245 2.46 -13.95 11.14
C GLU A 245 2.99 -15.37 11.34
N GLY A 246 3.00 -16.17 10.27
CA GLY A 246 3.55 -17.53 10.25
C GLY A 246 5.08 -17.59 10.25
N THR A 247 5.78 -16.48 10.52
CA THR A 247 7.24 -16.37 10.65
C THR A 247 8.05 -16.79 9.42
N VAL A 248 7.44 -16.80 8.23
CA VAL A 248 8.15 -17.05 6.97
C VAL A 248 8.95 -15.81 6.56
N THR A 249 8.34 -14.64 6.73
CA THR A 249 8.94 -13.34 6.42
C THR A 249 8.70 -12.35 7.58
N PRO A 250 9.30 -12.57 8.76
CA PRO A 250 9.08 -11.69 9.93
C PRO A 250 9.54 -10.25 9.71
N ASP A 251 10.56 -10.02 8.87
CA ASP A 251 11.24 -8.74 8.73
C ASP A 251 10.70 -7.83 7.63
N HIS A 252 9.79 -8.33 6.79
CA HIS A 252 9.13 -7.56 5.74
C HIS A 252 7.78 -8.18 5.32
N LEU A 253 6.92 -7.42 4.65
CA LEU A 253 5.79 -8.00 3.92
C LEU A 253 6.28 -8.40 2.52
N PRO A 254 6.11 -9.63 2.03
CA PRO A 254 6.50 -9.98 0.68
C PRO A 254 5.59 -9.29 -0.35
N ALA A 255 6.14 -8.80 -1.46
CA ALA A 255 5.37 -8.20 -2.56
C ALA A 255 4.78 -9.25 -3.50
N LEU A 256 3.80 -10.00 -3.01
CA LEU A 256 3.20 -11.14 -3.73
C LEU A 256 2.58 -10.74 -5.07
N SER A 257 2.13 -9.48 -5.22
CA SER A 257 1.50 -9.02 -6.46
C SER A 257 2.48 -8.97 -7.63
N ILE A 258 3.78 -8.79 -7.37
CA ILE A 258 4.83 -8.89 -8.40
C ILE A 258 4.86 -10.29 -9.01
N GLY A 259 4.75 -11.32 -8.16
CA GLY A 259 4.68 -12.70 -8.60
C GLY A 259 3.39 -13.04 -9.35
N LEU A 260 2.25 -12.53 -8.88
CA LEU A 260 0.95 -12.68 -9.55
C LEU A 260 0.97 -12.06 -10.96
N ARG A 261 1.73 -10.99 -11.16
CA ARG A 261 1.97 -10.38 -12.47
C ARG A 261 2.87 -11.23 -13.38
N ALA A 262 3.86 -11.92 -12.80
CA ALA A 262 4.82 -12.75 -13.55
C ALA A 262 4.20 -14.07 -14.05
N VAL A 263 3.26 -14.65 -13.31
CA VAL A 263 2.63 -15.93 -13.67
C VAL A 263 1.37 -15.70 -14.52
N PRO A 264 1.20 -16.44 -15.65
CA PRO A 264 0.05 -16.30 -16.55
C PRO A 264 -1.31 -16.37 -15.84
N ARG A 265 -2.23 -15.51 -16.26
CA ARG A 265 -3.58 -15.40 -15.68
C ARG A 265 -4.33 -16.72 -15.77
N GLU A 266 -4.20 -17.43 -16.88
CA GLU A 266 -4.90 -18.69 -17.16
C GLU A 266 -4.53 -19.78 -16.15
N ARG A 267 -3.27 -19.83 -15.73
CA ARG A 267 -2.80 -20.78 -14.71
C ARG A 267 -3.37 -20.44 -13.33
N ARG A 268 -3.37 -19.15 -12.98
CA ARG A 268 -3.92 -18.65 -11.70
C ARG A 268 -5.44 -18.80 -11.60
N HIS A 269 -6.14 -18.84 -12.72
CA HIS A 269 -7.60 -19.01 -12.81
C HIS A 269 -8.00 -20.37 -13.40
N ALA A 270 -7.14 -21.39 -13.30
CA ALA A 270 -7.45 -22.74 -13.75
C ALA A 270 -8.71 -23.30 -13.03
N ARG A 271 -9.52 -24.10 -13.73
CA ARG A 271 -10.69 -24.75 -13.10
C ARG A 271 -10.27 -25.73 -12.00
N ASN A 272 -9.17 -26.45 -12.23
CA ASN A 272 -8.61 -27.37 -11.25
C ASN A 272 -7.92 -26.60 -10.12
N GLN A 273 -8.39 -26.82 -8.89
CA GLN A 273 -7.87 -26.14 -7.69
C GLN A 273 -6.40 -26.45 -7.42
N THR A 274 -5.96 -27.70 -7.56
CA THR A 274 -4.54 -28.06 -7.38
C THR A 274 -3.64 -27.31 -8.36
N GLN A 275 -4.08 -27.12 -9.61
CA GLN A 275 -3.34 -26.32 -10.60
C GLN A 275 -3.28 -24.84 -10.22
N ARG A 276 -4.39 -24.24 -9.73
CA ARG A 276 -4.38 -22.85 -9.24
C ARG A 276 -3.45 -22.68 -8.05
N LEU A 277 -3.52 -23.57 -7.07
CA LEU A 277 -2.65 -23.53 -5.89
C LEU A 277 -1.18 -23.67 -6.27
N SER A 278 -0.85 -24.59 -7.20
CA SER A 278 0.50 -24.69 -7.75
C SER A 278 0.93 -23.39 -8.44
N ALA A 279 0.04 -22.73 -9.19
CA ALA A 279 0.35 -21.46 -9.82
C ALA A 279 0.57 -20.33 -8.80
N LEU A 280 -0.19 -20.29 -7.70
CA LEU A 280 0.02 -19.32 -6.62
C LEU A 280 1.36 -19.54 -5.89
N LEU A 281 1.77 -20.79 -5.69
CA LEU A 281 3.10 -21.11 -5.14
C LEU A 281 4.22 -20.65 -6.09
N ASP A 282 4.06 -20.83 -7.40
CA ASP A 282 4.96 -20.25 -8.40
C ASP A 282 5.00 -18.72 -8.31
N CYS A 283 3.86 -18.06 -8.08
CA CYS A 283 3.82 -16.61 -7.88
C CYS A 283 4.65 -16.20 -6.66
N PHE A 284 4.53 -16.91 -5.55
CA PHE A 284 5.30 -16.60 -4.33
C PHE A 284 6.80 -16.73 -4.58
N TYR A 285 7.22 -17.77 -5.31
CA TYR A 285 8.59 -17.95 -5.74
C TYR A 285 9.07 -16.80 -6.64
N GLU A 286 8.32 -16.44 -7.69
CA GLU A 286 8.68 -15.34 -8.60
C GLU A 286 8.74 -13.97 -7.89
N ALA A 287 7.82 -13.72 -6.95
CA ALA A 287 7.85 -12.52 -6.12
C ALA A 287 9.16 -12.43 -5.29
N ALA A 288 9.59 -13.56 -4.72
CA ALA A 288 10.83 -13.63 -3.96
C ALA A 288 12.07 -13.41 -4.85
N GLN A 289 12.12 -14.03 -6.03
CA GLN A 289 13.23 -13.87 -6.98
C GLN A 289 13.33 -12.44 -7.51
N ALA A 290 12.21 -11.83 -7.89
CA ALA A 290 12.17 -10.44 -8.34
C ALA A 290 12.65 -9.48 -7.24
N SER A 291 12.23 -9.72 -6.00
CA SER A 291 12.62 -8.95 -4.82
C SER A 291 14.11 -9.09 -4.51
N LEU A 292 14.69 -10.29 -4.59
CA LEU A 292 16.13 -10.52 -4.43
C LEU A 292 16.93 -9.73 -5.47
N LYS A 293 16.49 -9.76 -6.73
CA LYS A 293 17.14 -9.01 -7.82
C LYS A 293 17.07 -7.50 -7.61
N GLU A 294 15.94 -6.98 -7.14
CA GLU A 294 15.80 -5.56 -6.84
C GLU A 294 16.68 -5.15 -5.64
N HIS A 295 16.76 -5.96 -4.60
CA HIS A 295 17.68 -5.72 -3.49
C HIS A 295 19.15 -5.65 -3.94
N ASP A 296 19.57 -6.60 -4.77
CA ASP A 296 20.92 -6.59 -5.32
C ASP A 296 21.13 -5.32 -6.16
N ARG A 297 20.17 -4.96 -7.02
CA ARG A 297 20.23 -3.72 -7.80
C ARG A 297 20.40 -2.48 -6.92
N LEU A 298 19.66 -2.40 -5.81
CA LEU A 298 19.74 -1.29 -4.85
C LEU A 298 21.12 -1.19 -4.21
N SER A 299 21.64 -2.32 -3.73
CA SER A 299 22.96 -2.40 -3.11
C SER A 299 24.06 -1.93 -4.08
N HIS A 300 24.06 -2.44 -5.31
CA HIS A 300 25.02 -2.04 -6.34
C HIS A 300 24.88 -0.56 -6.76
N ALA A 301 23.64 -0.05 -6.88
CA ALA A 301 23.39 1.34 -7.21
C ALA A 301 23.95 2.28 -6.14
N ARG A 302 23.72 1.98 -4.86
CA ARG A 302 24.28 2.74 -3.74
C ARG A 302 25.80 2.74 -3.76
N GLU A 303 26.45 1.58 -3.87
CA GLU A 303 27.90 1.48 -3.91
C GLU A 303 28.50 2.26 -5.09
N ARG A 304 27.86 2.21 -6.27
CA ARG A 304 28.29 2.98 -7.43
C ARG A 304 28.19 4.48 -7.18
N MET A 305 27.09 4.96 -6.57
CA MET A 305 26.93 6.38 -6.24
C MET A 305 27.91 6.83 -5.17
N MET A 306 28.12 6.04 -4.11
CA MET A 306 29.08 6.35 -3.03
C MET A 306 30.52 6.47 -3.55
N ARG A 307 30.92 5.62 -4.51
CA ARG A 307 32.24 5.73 -5.16
C ARG A 307 32.44 7.06 -5.92
N LYS A 308 31.37 7.67 -6.46
CA LYS A 308 31.46 8.99 -7.11
C LYS A 308 31.70 10.13 -6.11
N LEU A 309 31.50 9.88 -4.82
CA LEU A 309 31.70 10.87 -3.76
C LEU A 309 33.15 10.95 -3.27
N THR A 310 34.00 9.97 -3.62
CA THR A 310 35.42 9.98 -3.24
C THR A 310 36.12 11.22 -3.81
N GLY A 311 36.77 12.00 -2.94
CA GLY A 311 37.44 13.25 -3.32
C GLY A 311 36.51 14.47 -3.50
N ARG A 312 35.21 14.33 -3.26
CA ARG A 312 34.27 15.47 -3.20
C ARG A 312 34.42 16.21 -1.87
N ARG A 313 34.02 17.50 -1.86
CA ARG A 313 34.09 18.35 -0.66
C ARG A 313 33.19 17.77 0.43
N SER A 314 33.67 17.80 1.68
CA SER A 314 32.91 17.36 2.86
C SER A 314 31.64 18.17 3.11
N SER A 315 31.54 19.39 2.58
CA SER A 315 30.36 20.26 2.70
C SER A 315 29.24 19.97 1.67
N SER A 316 29.40 18.94 0.83
CA SER A 316 28.41 18.60 -0.19
C SER A 316 27.24 17.79 0.39
N ARG A 317 26.01 18.11 -0.03
CA ARG A 317 24.79 17.33 0.30
C ARG A 317 24.60 16.06 -0.54
N LEU A 318 25.63 15.64 -1.28
CA LEU A 318 25.57 14.47 -2.15
C LEU A 318 25.38 13.15 -1.38
N PRO A 319 26.03 12.90 -0.22
CA PRO A 319 25.77 11.69 0.56
C PRO A 319 24.29 11.58 0.97
N GLU A 320 23.69 12.68 1.44
CA GLU A 320 22.27 12.70 1.81
C GLU A 320 21.36 12.46 0.60
N LEU A 321 21.72 12.98 -0.58
CA LEU A 321 20.97 12.72 -1.80
C LEU A 321 21.03 11.24 -2.21
N VAL A 322 22.19 10.58 -2.02
CA VAL A 322 22.32 9.14 -2.30
C VAL A 322 21.36 8.34 -1.43
N GLU A 323 21.31 8.61 -0.13
CA GLU A 323 20.40 7.91 0.78
C GLU A 323 18.92 8.19 0.44
N LEU A 324 18.58 9.42 0.05
CA LEU A 324 17.22 9.76 -0.42
C LEU A 324 16.83 9.00 -1.69
N VAL A 325 17.73 8.89 -2.66
CA VAL A 325 17.48 8.20 -3.94
C VAL A 325 17.40 6.68 -3.76
N VAL A 326 18.19 6.12 -2.86
CA VAL A 326 18.13 4.69 -2.53
C VAL A 326 16.84 4.37 -1.78
N SER A 327 16.41 5.25 -0.87
CA SER A 327 15.21 5.04 -0.06
C SER A 327 13.88 5.16 -0.83
N ARG A 328 13.80 6.00 -1.86
CA ARG A 328 12.55 6.20 -2.62
C ARG A 328 12.67 5.79 -4.08
N PRO A 329 11.64 5.16 -4.67
CA PRO A 329 11.64 4.76 -6.09
C PRO A 329 11.90 5.93 -7.05
N VAL A 330 11.29 7.07 -6.77
CA VAL A 330 11.41 8.31 -7.54
C VAL A 330 11.60 9.48 -6.57
N VAL A 331 12.45 10.44 -6.94
CA VAL A 331 12.69 11.66 -6.15
C VAL A 331 12.50 12.89 -7.03
N SER A 332 11.62 13.80 -6.62
CA SER A 332 11.40 15.08 -7.32
C SER A 332 12.33 16.18 -6.82
N ALA A 333 12.50 17.26 -7.60
CA ALA A 333 13.25 18.43 -7.14
C ALA A 333 12.71 19.00 -5.82
N ALA A 334 11.38 19.03 -5.66
CA ALA A 334 10.73 19.49 -4.44
C ALA A 334 11.03 18.57 -3.24
N MET A 335 11.11 17.25 -3.44
CA MET A 335 11.53 16.31 -2.40
C MET A 335 12.97 16.57 -1.97
N ILE A 336 13.89 16.79 -2.92
CA ILE A 336 15.29 17.09 -2.60
C ILE A 336 15.39 18.40 -1.81
N VAL A 337 14.69 19.46 -2.24
CA VAL A 337 14.65 20.74 -1.54
C VAL A 337 14.15 20.57 -0.11
N LYS A 338 13.03 19.85 0.07
CA LYS A 338 12.41 19.62 1.38
C LYS A 338 13.33 18.84 2.32
N GLU A 339 13.95 17.77 1.82
CA GLU A 339 14.73 16.84 2.65
C GLU A 339 16.15 17.35 2.93
N LEU A 340 16.81 18.00 1.95
CA LEU A 340 18.21 18.42 2.06
C LEU A 340 18.38 19.91 2.38
N GLY A 341 17.29 20.69 2.41
CA GLY A 341 17.33 22.13 2.68
C GLY A 341 18.07 22.94 1.60
N THR A 342 18.06 22.48 0.36
CA THR A 342 18.77 23.12 -0.76
C THR A 342 17.86 24.08 -1.53
N THR A 343 18.43 24.99 -2.33
CA THR A 343 17.64 25.75 -3.31
C THR A 343 17.15 24.84 -4.46
N PRO A 344 16.07 25.18 -5.19
CA PRO A 344 15.61 24.40 -6.33
C PRO A 344 16.68 24.15 -7.40
N GLN A 345 17.51 25.16 -7.69
CA GLN A 345 18.65 25.02 -8.60
C GLN A 345 19.75 24.12 -8.02
N GLY A 346 19.98 24.20 -6.71
CA GLY A 346 20.89 23.29 -6.00
C GLY A 346 20.47 21.84 -6.13
N ALA A 347 19.18 21.53 -5.95
CA ALA A 347 18.63 20.20 -6.11
C ALA A 347 18.88 19.61 -7.51
N ILE A 348 18.60 20.38 -8.58
CA ILE A 348 18.86 19.97 -9.96
C ILE A 348 20.37 19.76 -10.18
N GLY A 349 21.20 20.64 -9.64
CA GLY A 349 22.65 20.54 -9.72
C GLY A 349 23.20 19.27 -9.07
N LEU A 350 22.68 18.89 -7.89
CA LEU A 350 23.07 17.67 -7.19
C LEU A 350 22.62 16.42 -7.97
N ALA A 351 21.37 16.39 -8.47
CA ALA A 351 20.87 15.28 -9.27
C ALA A 351 21.71 15.06 -10.54
N LYS A 352 22.13 16.16 -11.20
CA LYS A 352 23.03 16.11 -12.37
C LYS A 352 24.42 15.57 -12.00
N GLN A 353 24.97 15.96 -10.85
CA GLN A 353 26.27 15.47 -10.38
C GLN A 353 26.28 13.96 -10.10
N LEU A 354 25.15 13.39 -9.64
CA LEU A 354 25.01 11.94 -9.47
C LEU A 354 24.67 11.20 -10.77
N GLU A 355 24.35 11.93 -11.86
CA GLU A 355 23.87 11.39 -13.13
C GLU A 355 22.59 10.55 -12.97
N LEU A 356 21.64 11.05 -12.17
CA LEU A 356 20.36 10.37 -12.01
C LEU A 356 19.54 10.42 -13.30
N ARG A 357 18.78 9.36 -13.58
CA ARG A 357 17.95 9.27 -14.78
C ARG A 357 16.67 10.06 -14.55
N GLU A 358 16.41 11.04 -15.41
CA GLU A 358 15.13 11.75 -15.42
C GLU A 358 14.02 10.81 -15.93
N VAL A 359 12.95 10.67 -15.14
CA VAL A 359 11.83 9.75 -15.43
C VAL A 359 10.68 10.50 -16.10
N THR A 360 10.43 11.75 -15.68
CA THR A 360 9.23 12.48 -16.08
C THR A 360 9.31 13.10 -17.47
N GLY A 361 10.50 13.36 -18.02
CA GLY A 361 10.70 13.98 -19.33
C GLY A 361 9.99 15.34 -19.53
N ARG A 362 9.45 15.91 -18.45
CA ARG A 362 8.49 17.03 -18.44
C ARG A 362 9.18 18.24 -17.84
N GLY A 363 9.79 19.06 -18.70
CA GLY A 363 10.50 20.33 -18.42
C GLY A 363 10.50 20.85 -16.97
N ARG A 364 9.34 21.39 -16.51
CA ARG A 364 9.20 22.10 -15.21
C ARG A 364 9.11 21.18 -13.98
N PHE A 365 8.69 19.92 -14.17
CA PHE A 365 8.52 18.94 -13.10
C PHE A 365 9.47 17.77 -13.33
N ARG A 366 10.70 17.92 -12.83
CA ARG A 366 11.73 16.88 -12.94
C ARG A 366 11.66 15.96 -11.74
N ALA A 367 11.56 14.67 -12.03
CA ALA A 367 11.78 13.62 -11.06
C ALA A 367 12.79 12.62 -11.60
N TRP A 368 13.59 12.08 -10.71
CA TRP A 368 14.69 11.20 -11.03
C TRP A 368 14.52 9.85 -10.35
N GLY A 369 14.99 8.81 -11.03
CA GLY A 369 15.13 7.46 -10.51
C GLY A 369 16.56 6.96 -10.65
N MET A 370 16.84 5.82 -10.04
CA MET A 370 18.10 5.11 -10.26
C MET A 370 18.12 4.46 -11.64
N LEU A 371 19.32 4.27 -12.19
CA LEU A 371 19.55 3.65 -13.49
C LEU A 371 19.20 2.16 -13.50
#